data_AF-A0A0W1D7I5-F1
#
_entry.id   AF-A0A0W1D7I5-F1
#
_cell.length_a   1.000
_cell.length_b   1.000
_cell.length_c   1.000
_cell.angle_alpha   90.00
_cell.angle_beta   90.00
_cell.angle_gamma   90.00
#
_symmetry.space_group_name_H-M   'P 1'
#
loop_
_entity.id
_entity.type
_entity.pdbx_description
1 polymer ?
#
loop_
_entity_poly.entity_id
_entity_poly.type
_entity_poly.pdbx_seq_one_letter_code
_entity_poly.pdbx_strand_id
1 'polypeptide(L)'
;MAPPPARPRIDPALLLGAAAAFAVYLSMYAFRRPFAAASYDDVTGWSALLDFKVVLVIAQVAGYALSKFAGIKLIAELDGRRRTAAILGLIAVSWAALFLFAVAPLWLKIVALFLNGLPLGLIWGLVFSYIEGRRASELLGAILCASFIVSSGLVKSVAAWLMTGWGVSEWWMPAATGALFAPLLLAATLGLARMPPPDARDIAERTERAPMFRDERRAFLSHYGLGILLLVGSYVLLTALRDFRDNFAAELWVELGYAGVSSVFTQSELPIAVITLAALASLMRIRDNRRALAAMHAITALGFVLIGVATLLFLAGLMTPLGWMIASGAGLYLAYTPFNAMLFDRLIAAARQPGRAGFLIYVADAAGYAGSVILLLFRNLFSGDLPWLDFFTRGALVTSLAGTAMVTVSALYFARKIRI
;
A
#
# COMPACT_ATOMS: atom_id res chain seq x y z
N MET A 1 44.19 6.24 18.96
CA MET A 1 43.44 6.51 17.71
C MET A 1 42.34 5.48 17.64
N ALA A 2 41.08 5.83 17.91
CA ALA A 2 39.98 4.88 17.79
C ALA A 2 39.87 4.45 16.32
N PRO A 3 39.70 3.15 16.02
CA PRO A 3 39.55 2.71 14.64
C PRO A 3 38.34 3.42 14.01
N PRO A 4 38.40 3.79 12.72
CA PRO A 4 37.27 4.38 12.04
C PRO A 4 36.06 3.45 12.18
N PRO A 5 34.84 3.97 12.41
CA PRO A 5 33.66 3.13 12.50
C PRO A 5 33.56 2.28 11.24
N ALA A 6 33.65 0.96 11.41
CA ALA A 6 33.56 0.01 10.31
C ALA A 6 32.28 0.32 9.53
N ARG A 7 32.39 0.57 8.23
CA ARG A 7 31.21 0.70 7.37
C ARG A 7 30.35 -0.53 7.62
N PRO A 8 29.06 -0.39 7.96
CA PRO A 8 28.22 -1.54 8.22
C PRO A 8 28.16 -2.38 6.94
N ARG A 9 28.90 -3.50 6.90
CA ARG A 9 28.73 -4.51 5.86
C ARG A 9 27.32 -5.06 6.02
N ILE A 10 26.49 -4.89 4.99
CA ILE A 10 25.17 -5.51 4.96
C ILE A 10 25.40 -7.01 4.81
N ASP A 11 24.87 -7.79 5.75
CA ASP A 11 24.98 -9.24 5.72
C ASP A 11 24.30 -9.78 4.43
N PRO A 12 25.00 -10.59 3.61
CA PRO A 12 24.41 -11.23 2.44
C PRO A 12 23.12 -12.00 2.76
N ALA A 13 23.00 -12.60 3.95
CA ALA A 13 21.81 -13.29 4.40
C ALA A 13 20.61 -12.33 4.58
N LEU A 14 20.86 -11.10 5.03
CA LEU A 14 19.82 -10.06 5.14
C LEU A 14 19.35 -9.59 3.76
N LEU A 15 20.27 -9.46 2.79
CA LEU A 15 19.90 -9.09 1.42
C LEU A 15 19.08 -10.18 0.72
N LEU A 16 19.47 -11.44 0.89
CA LEU A 16 18.70 -12.59 0.40
C LEU A 16 17.32 -12.65 1.07
N GLY A 17 17.25 -12.39 2.37
CA GLY A 17 16.00 -12.26 3.11
C GLY A 17 15.09 -11.15 2.59
N ALA A 18 15.67 -9.98 2.31
CA ALA A 18 14.97 -8.83 1.73
C ALA A 18 14.41 -9.16 0.33
N ALA A 19 15.23 -9.77 -0.51
CA ALA A 19 14.85 -10.18 -1.87
C ALA A 19 13.76 -11.25 -1.84
N ALA A 20 13.86 -12.24 -0.94
CA ALA A 20 12.83 -13.24 -0.73
C ALA A 20 11.53 -12.59 -0.25
N ALA A 21 11.58 -11.70 0.75
CA ALA A 21 10.41 -10.99 1.26
C ALA A 21 9.73 -10.15 0.16
N PHE A 22 10.53 -9.43 -0.63
CA PHE A 22 10.07 -8.70 -1.80
C PHE A 22 9.38 -9.62 -2.81
N ALA A 23 10.02 -10.74 -3.18
CA ALA A 23 9.50 -11.68 -4.17
C ALA A 23 8.23 -12.42 -3.69
N VAL A 24 8.14 -12.77 -2.40
CA VAL A 24 6.92 -13.33 -1.80
C VAL A 24 5.78 -12.33 -1.91
N TYR A 25 6.04 -11.07 -1.52
CA TYR A 25 5.01 -10.04 -1.53
C TYR A 25 4.57 -9.67 -2.94
N LEU A 26 5.52 -9.60 -3.88
CA LEU A 26 5.26 -9.38 -5.29
C LEU A 26 4.43 -10.51 -5.90
N SER A 27 4.77 -11.75 -5.60
CA SER A 27 4.02 -12.90 -6.10
C SER A 27 2.64 -12.99 -5.45
N MET A 28 2.49 -12.63 -4.17
CA MET A 28 1.19 -12.54 -3.51
C MET A 28 0.27 -11.55 -4.22
N TYR A 29 0.81 -10.44 -4.74
CA TYR A 29 0.02 -9.45 -5.48
C TYR A 29 -0.66 -10.03 -6.73
N ALA A 30 -0.11 -11.09 -7.31
CA ALA A 30 -0.71 -11.82 -8.43
C ALA A 30 -2.00 -12.59 -8.05
N PHE A 31 -2.27 -12.80 -6.77
CA PHE A 31 -3.53 -13.36 -6.27
C PHE A 31 -4.50 -12.28 -5.80
N ARG A 32 -4.06 -11.02 -5.81
CA ARG A 32 -4.78 -9.87 -5.26
C ARG A 32 -5.30 -8.92 -6.32
N ARG A 33 -4.42 -8.40 -7.17
CA ARG A 33 -4.67 -7.25 -8.03
C ARG A 33 -5.06 -7.52 -9.48
N PRO A 34 -4.80 -8.70 -10.08
CA PRO A 34 -5.11 -8.93 -11.49
C PRO A 34 -6.55 -8.62 -11.91
N PHE A 35 -7.56 -8.93 -11.08
CA PHE A 35 -8.97 -8.65 -11.42
C PHE A 35 -9.21 -7.17 -11.80
N ALA A 36 -8.48 -6.24 -11.20
CA ALA A 36 -8.59 -4.81 -11.49
C ALA A 36 -8.01 -4.39 -12.86
N ALA A 37 -7.35 -5.31 -13.59
CA ALA A 37 -6.90 -5.08 -14.96
C ALA A 37 -8.04 -5.20 -16.00
N ALA A 38 -9.17 -5.79 -15.62
CA ALA A 38 -10.39 -5.82 -16.43
C ALA A 38 -11.36 -4.71 -15.98
N SER A 39 -12.15 -4.19 -16.91
CA SER A 39 -13.20 -3.20 -16.62
C SER A 39 -14.50 -3.86 -16.13
N TYR A 40 -14.81 -5.07 -16.61
CA TYR A 40 -16.10 -5.74 -16.39
C TYR A 40 -17.29 -4.88 -16.86
N ASP A 41 -17.20 -4.37 -18.09
CA ASP A 41 -18.25 -3.56 -18.70
C ASP A 41 -19.42 -4.45 -19.18
N ASP A 42 -20.65 -3.91 -19.15
CA ASP A 42 -21.87 -4.53 -19.68
C ASP A 42 -22.13 -5.99 -19.25
N VAL A 43 -21.88 -6.30 -17.98
CA VAL A 43 -22.07 -7.65 -17.43
C VAL A 43 -23.54 -8.08 -17.53
N THR A 44 -23.85 -8.98 -18.47
CA THR A 44 -25.19 -9.51 -18.69
C THR A 44 -25.80 -10.09 -17.42
N GLY A 45 -26.96 -9.57 -17.00
CA GLY A 45 -27.64 -10.01 -15.77
C GLY A 45 -27.26 -9.22 -14.53
N TRP A 46 -26.40 -8.20 -14.65
CA TRP A 46 -26.17 -7.20 -13.61
C TRP A 46 -26.95 -5.92 -13.93
N SER A 47 -27.89 -5.56 -13.06
CA SER A 47 -28.71 -4.34 -13.17
C SER A 47 -28.73 -3.54 -11.86
N ALA A 48 -27.75 -3.77 -10.98
CA ALA A 48 -27.70 -3.08 -9.70
C ALA A 48 -27.35 -1.60 -9.88
N LEU A 49 -27.72 -0.79 -8.89
CA LEU A 49 -27.37 0.63 -8.81
C LEU A 49 -25.85 0.87 -8.83
N LEU A 50 -25.08 -0.09 -8.30
CA LEU A 50 -23.62 -0.02 -8.26
C LEU A 50 -22.99 -0.72 -9.45
N ASP A 51 -21.98 -0.08 -10.02
CA ASP A 51 -21.09 -0.66 -11.04
C ASP A 51 -20.49 -1.98 -10.53
N PHE A 52 -20.44 -3.00 -11.40
CA PHE A 52 -20.08 -4.35 -10.98
C PHE A 52 -18.64 -4.41 -10.44
N LYS A 53 -17.69 -3.74 -11.11
CA LYS A 53 -16.30 -3.68 -10.66
C LYS A 53 -16.18 -2.95 -9.32
N VAL A 54 -16.94 -1.87 -9.12
CA VAL A 54 -17.01 -1.19 -7.81
C VAL A 54 -17.43 -2.17 -6.71
N VAL A 55 -18.44 -3.01 -6.95
CA VAL A 55 -18.88 -4.02 -5.98
C VAL A 55 -17.80 -5.07 -5.71
N LEU A 56 -17.10 -5.55 -6.74
CA LEU A 56 -15.97 -6.49 -6.56
C LEU A 56 -14.84 -5.87 -5.71
N VAL A 57 -14.49 -4.62 -5.98
CA VAL A 57 -13.47 -3.89 -5.21
C VAL A 57 -13.90 -3.75 -3.75
N ILE A 58 -15.14 -3.34 -3.48
CA ILE A 58 -15.66 -3.22 -2.11
C ILE A 58 -15.66 -4.57 -1.40
N ALA A 59 -16.09 -5.64 -2.07
CA ALA A 59 -16.10 -6.99 -1.51
C ALA A 59 -14.69 -7.45 -1.10
N GLN A 60 -13.69 -7.25 -1.96
CA GLN A 60 -12.31 -7.62 -1.65
C GLN A 60 -11.75 -6.78 -0.48
N VAL A 61 -12.02 -5.47 -0.47
CA VAL A 61 -11.61 -4.56 0.63
C VAL A 61 -12.28 -4.91 1.94
N ALA A 62 -13.56 -5.30 1.95
CA ALA A 62 -14.25 -5.76 3.14
C ALA A 62 -13.60 -7.04 3.72
N GLY A 63 -13.21 -7.98 2.85
CA GLY A 63 -12.43 -9.16 3.26
C GLY A 63 -11.10 -8.76 3.91
N TYR A 64 -10.36 -7.81 3.31
CA TYR A 64 -9.13 -7.27 3.90
C TYR A 64 -9.34 -6.64 5.26
N ALA A 65 -10.35 -5.78 5.40
CA ALA A 65 -10.66 -5.11 6.65
C ALA A 65 -10.96 -6.13 7.76
N LEU A 66 -11.78 -7.15 7.47
CA LEU A 66 -12.10 -8.20 8.43
C LEU A 66 -10.86 -9.00 8.84
N SER A 67 -9.97 -9.30 7.89
CA SER A 67 -8.72 -10.02 8.17
C SER A 67 -7.80 -9.28 9.12
N LYS A 68 -7.77 -7.94 9.10
CA LYS A 68 -6.91 -7.15 9.99
C LYS A 68 -7.31 -7.31 11.45
N PHE A 69 -8.61 -7.39 11.74
CA PHE A 69 -9.09 -7.66 13.10
C PHE A 69 -8.71 -9.05 13.58
N ALA A 70 -8.87 -10.07 12.73
CA ALA A 70 -8.46 -11.44 13.05
C ALA A 70 -6.93 -11.58 13.18
N GLY A 71 -6.18 -10.84 12.36
CA GLY A 71 -4.73 -10.92 12.24
C GLY A 71 -3.97 -10.49 13.47
N ILE A 72 -4.49 -9.54 14.26
CA ILE A 72 -3.86 -9.09 15.51
C ILE A 72 -3.60 -10.29 16.44
N LYS A 73 -4.58 -11.18 16.57
CA LYS A 73 -4.44 -12.38 17.41
C LYS A 73 -3.69 -13.49 16.68
N LEU A 74 -4.09 -13.79 15.45
CA LEU A 74 -3.54 -14.92 14.68
C LEU A 74 -2.04 -14.79 14.43
N ILE A 75 -1.53 -13.60 14.11
CA ILE A 75 -0.10 -13.39 13.85
C ILE A 75 0.69 -13.39 15.16
N ALA A 76 0.14 -12.80 16.23
CA ALA A 76 0.82 -12.74 17.53
C ALA A 76 0.99 -14.12 18.18
N GLU A 77 0.08 -15.05 17.94
CA GLU A 77 0.09 -16.40 18.50
C GLU A 77 0.74 -17.44 17.57
N LEU A 78 1.14 -17.06 16.35
CA LEU A 78 1.67 -18.00 15.36
C LEU A 78 3.13 -18.40 15.68
N ASP A 79 3.33 -19.69 15.91
CA ASP A 79 4.67 -20.29 15.98
C ASP A 79 5.46 -19.99 14.70
N GLY A 80 6.69 -19.50 14.87
CA GLY A 80 7.64 -19.20 13.80
C GLY A 80 7.83 -20.35 12.81
N ARG A 81 7.77 -21.60 13.28
CA ARG A 81 7.91 -22.81 12.44
C ARG A 81 6.75 -23.02 11.46
N ARG A 82 5.57 -22.47 11.77
CA ARG A 82 4.35 -22.63 10.97
C ARG A 82 4.12 -21.48 9.99
N ARG A 83 4.93 -20.42 10.03
CA ARG A 83 4.77 -19.23 9.19
C ARG A 83 4.77 -19.53 7.69
N THR A 84 5.70 -20.37 7.22
CA THR A 84 5.78 -20.74 5.80
C THR A 84 4.52 -21.47 5.36
N ALA A 85 4.06 -22.45 6.16
CA ALA A 85 2.84 -23.19 5.90
C ALA A 85 1.61 -22.28 5.94
N ALA A 86 1.57 -21.31 6.86
CA ALA A 86 0.50 -20.32 6.94
C ALA A 86 0.45 -19.42 5.70
N ILE A 87 1.59 -18.89 5.22
CA ILE A 87 1.63 -18.09 3.99
C ILE A 87 1.11 -18.89 2.80
N LEU A 88 1.60 -20.12 2.61
CA LEU A 88 1.19 -20.97 1.49
C LEU A 88 -0.29 -21.37 1.59
N GLY A 89 -0.76 -21.74 2.79
CA GLY A 89 -2.16 -22.11 3.00
C GLY A 89 -3.12 -20.94 2.76
N LEU A 90 -2.80 -19.75 3.26
CA LEU A 90 -3.61 -18.55 3.01
C LEU A 90 -3.65 -18.18 1.54
N ILE A 91 -2.52 -18.26 0.82
CA ILE A 91 -2.49 -18.00 -0.62
C ILE A 91 -3.25 -19.09 -1.39
N ALA A 92 -3.18 -20.36 -0.97
CA ALA A 92 -3.97 -21.43 -1.59
C ALA A 92 -5.48 -21.20 -1.42
N VAL A 93 -5.94 -20.78 -0.24
CA VAL A 93 -7.35 -20.39 -0.01
C VAL A 93 -7.74 -19.21 -0.89
N SER A 94 -6.88 -18.19 -0.97
CA SER A 94 -7.07 -17.03 -1.84
C SER A 94 -7.21 -17.43 -3.30
N TRP A 95 -6.38 -18.36 -3.76
CA TRP A 95 -6.38 -18.84 -5.14
C TRP A 95 -7.60 -19.71 -5.44
N ALA A 96 -8.01 -20.58 -4.52
CA ALA A 96 -9.25 -21.35 -4.63
C ALA A 96 -10.47 -20.42 -4.77
N ALA A 97 -10.49 -19.30 -4.05
CA ALA A 97 -11.51 -18.28 -4.21
C ALA A 97 -11.48 -17.61 -5.61
N LEU A 98 -10.31 -17.47 -6.24
CA LEU A 98 -10.23 -16.99 -7.63
C LEU A 98 -10.71 -18.03 -8.65
N PHE A 99 -10.50 -19.33 -8.41
CA PHE A 99 -11.13 -20.37 -9.22
C PHE A 99 -12.66 -20.33 -9.09
N LEU A 100 -13.16 -20.16 -7.87
CA LEU A 100 -14.59 -19.94 -7.63
C LEU A 100 -15.07 -18.70 -8.40
N PHE A 101 -14.35 -17.58 -8.34
CA PHE A 101 -14.69 -16.38 -9.11
C PHE A 101 -14.78 -16.63 -10.61
N ALA A 102 -13.89 -17.46 -11.17
CA ALA A 102 -13.89 -17.76 -12.59
C ALA A 102 -15.18 -18.48 -13.03
N VAL A 103 -15.61 -19.49 -12.28
CA VAL A 103 -16.71 -20.40 -12.68
C VAL A 103 -18.08 -20.03 -12.09
N ALA A 104 -18.11 -19.24 -11.01
CA ALA A 104 -19.34 -18.95 -10.29
C ALA A 104 -20.30 -18.01 -11.04
N PRO A 105 -21.62 -18.08 -10.75
CA PRO A 105 -22.59 -17.07 -11.18
C PRO A 105 -22.30 -15.70 -10.52
N LEU A 106 -22.80 -14.61 -11.11
CA LEU A 106 -22.44 -13.22 -10.75
C LEU A 106 -22.48 -12.90 -9.26
N TRP A 107 -23.55 -13.29 -8.55
CA TRP A 107 -23.68 -13.01 -7.12
C TRP A 107 -22.63 -13.75 -6.28
N LEU A 108 -22.27 -14.97 -6.66
CA LEU A 108 -21.19 -15.74 -6.01
C LEU A 108 -19.81 -15.21 -6.37
N LYS A 109 -19.62 -14.54 -7.52
CA LYS A 109 -18.36 -13.87 -7.85
C LYS A 109 -17.99 -12.80 -6.82
N ILE A 110 -18.99 -12.06 -6.31
CA ILE A 110 -18.80 -11.06 -5.25
C ILE A 110 -18.32 -11.74 -3.95
N VAL A 111 -18.97 -12.84 -3.56
CA VAL A 111 -18.58 -13.64 -2.39
C VAL A 111 -17.18 -14.22 -2.57
N ALA A 112 -16.85 -14.68 -3.78
CA ALA A 112 -15.53 -15.18 -4.11
C ALA A 112 -14.43 -14.11 -3.93
N LEU A 113 -14.67 -12.85 -4.33
CA LEU A 113 -13.72 -11.76 -4.11
C LEU A 113 -13.59 -11.39 -2.64
N PHE A 114 -14.67 -11.45 -1.87
CA PHE A 114 -14.61 -11.30 -0.42
C PHE A 114 -13.74 -12.39 0.23
N LEU A 115 -13.98 -13.66 -0.13
CA LEU A 115 -13.20 -14.80 0.34
C LEU A 115 -11.75 -14.76 -0.13
N ASN A 116 -11.47 -14.17 -1.29
CA ASN A 116 -10.12 -13.92 -1.79
C ASN A 116 -9.39 -12.86 -0.93
N GLY A 117 -10.07 -11.79 -0.54
CA GLY A 117 -9.49 -10.71 0.27
C GLY A 117 -9.12 -11.13 1.69
N LEU A 118 -9.95 -11.98 2.32
CA LEU A 118 -9.76 -12.44 3.70
C LEU A 118 -8.36 -13.00 4.03
N PRO A 119 -7.85 -14.04 3.35
CA PRO A 119 -6.55 -14.61 3.67
C PRO A 119 -5.38 -13.66 3.34
N LEU A 120 -5.54 -12.83 2.30
CA LEU A 120 -4.47 -12.01 1.76
C LEU A 120 -4.09 -10.85 2.69
N GLY A 121 -5.01 -10.34 3.52
CA GLY A 121 -4.70 -9.22 4.42
C GLY A 121 -3.76 -9.57 5.58
N LEU A 122 -3.53 -10.86 5.81
CA LEU A 122 -2.58 -11.37 6.82
C LEU A 122 -1.15 -11.52 6.30
N ILE A 123 -0.97 -11.66 4.98
CA ILE A 123 0.32 -12.02 4.39
C ILE A 123 1.40 -10.98 4.67
N TRP A 124 1.06 -9.68 4.65
CA TRP A 124 2.02 -8.62 4.96
C TRP A 124 2.63 -8.81 6.35
N GLY A 125 1.80 -9.04 7.37
CA GLY A 125 2.27 -9.22 8.75
C GLY A 125 3.07 -10.52 8.93
N LEU A 126 2.69 -11.59 8.22
CA LEU A 126 3.45 -12.84 8.22
C LEU A 126 4.84 -12.67 7.60
N VAL A 127 4.94 -12.02 6.42
CA VAL A 127 6.23 -11.74 5.78
C VAL A 127 7.06 -10.78 6.62
N PHE A 128 6.44 -9.73 7.16
CA PHE A 128 7.10 -8.77 8.04
C PHE A 128 7.67 -9.43 9.31
N SER A 129 6.97 -10.41 9.89
CA SER A 129 7.43 -11.11 11.09
C SER A 129 8.76 -11.85 10.94
N TYR A 130 9.20 -12.15 9.71
CA TYR A 130 10.51 -12.75 9.44
C TYR A 130 11.68 -11.76 9.48
N ILE A 131 11.38 -10.50 9.18
CA ILE A 131 12.35 -9.40 9.09
C ILE A 131 12.31 -8.48 10.32
N GLU A 132 11.20 -8.50 11.06
CA GLU A 132 11.00 -7.70 12.26
C GLU A 132 12.04 -8.04 13.34
N GLY A 133 12.51 -7.01 14.05
CA GLY A 133 13.44 -7.16 15.16
C GLY A 133 14.90 -7.30 14.74
N ARG A 134 15.20 -7.14 13.45
CA ARG A 134 16.58 -7.09 12.92
C ARG A 134 17.10 -5.67 12.86
N ARG A 135 18.41 -5.50 12.91
CA ARG A 135 19.10 -4.21 12.76
C ARG A 135 18.74 -3.46 11.47
N ALA A 136 18.39 -4.19 10.40
CA ALA A 136 17.96 -3.62 9.12
C ALA A 136 16.43 -3.51 8.97
N SER A 137 15.65 -3.63 10.04
CA SER A 137 14.16 -3.64 9.97
C SER A 137 13.59 -2.44 9.21
N GLU A 138 14.17 -1.24 9.37
CA GLU A 138 13.70 -0.05 8.64
C GLU A 138 13.96 -0.16 7.13
N LEU A 139 15.13 -0.68 6.73
CA LEU A 139 15.47 -0.91 5.32
C LEU A 139 14.60 -2.01 4.72
N LEU A 140 14.41 -3.11 5.44
CA LEU A 140 13.59 -4.24 5.02
C LEU A 140 12.11 -3.83 4.91
N GLY A 141 11.63 -3.00 5.83
CA GLY A 141 10.30 -2.37 5.76
C GLY A 141 10.15 -1.45 4.54
N ALA A 142 11.16 -0.65 4.22
CA ALA A 142 11.16 0.20 3.03
C ALA A 142 11.14 -0.62 1.73
N ILE A 143 11.88 -1.72 1.66
CA ILE A 143 11.87 -2.65 0.51
C ILE A 143 10.49 -3.31 0.35
N LEU A 144 9.85 -3.71 1.44
CA LEU A 144 8.46 -4.20 1.41
C LEU A 144 7.45 -3.10 1.02
N CYS A 145 7.70 -1.84 1.38
CA CYS A 145 6.86 -0.74 0.90
C CYS A 145 7.02 -0.54 -0.61
N ALA A 146 8.24 -0.66 -1.14
CA ALA A 146 8.44 -0.55 -2.58
C ALA A 146 7.87 -1.72 -3.36
N SER A 147 7.88 -2.92 -2.78
CA SER A 147 7.33 -4.10 -3.44
C SER A 147 5.88 -3.86 -3.84
N PHE A 148 5.05 -3.30 -2.96
CA PHE A 148 3.63 -3.14 -3.27
C PHE A 148 3.34 -2.11 -4.38
N ILE A 149 4.20 -1.09 -4.54
CA ILE A 149 4.12 -0.10 -5.62
C ILE A 149 4.36 -0.79 -6.96
N VAL A 150 5.51 -1.47 -7.10
CA VAL A 150 5.89 -2.14 -8.36
C VAL A 150 4.97 -3.32 -8.67
N SER A 151 4.60 -4.09 -7.65
CA SER A 151 3.90 -5.36 -7.85
C SER A 151 2.52 -5.16 -8.43
N SER A 152 1.80 -4.11 -8.05
CA SER A 152 0.47 -3.84 -8.62
C SER A 152 0.53 -3.58 -10.12
N GLY A 153 1.49 -2.75 -10.58
CA GLY A 153 1.68 -2.47 -12.00
C GLY A 153 2.12 -3.71 -12.78
N LEU A 154 3.11 -4.46 -12.25
CA LEU A 154 3.64 -5.65 -12.90
C LEU A 154 2.57 -6.74 -13.10
N VAL A 155 1.83 -7.08 -12.04
CA VAL A 155 0.83 -8.15 -12.14
C VAL A 155 -0.36 -7.75 -13.02
N LYS A 156 -0.70 -6.46 -13.08
CA LYS A 156 -1.71 -5.95 -14.03
C LYS A 156 -1.22 -5.96 -15.47
N SER A 157 0.05 -5.66 -15.72
CA SER A 157 0.65 -5.84 -17.05
C SER A 157 0.58 -7.29 -17.49
N VAL A 158 0.93 -8.23 -16.62
CA VAL A 158 0.82 -9.68 -16.93
C VAL A 158 -0.64 -10.09 -17.14
N ALA A 159 -1.54 -9.66 -16.27
CA ALA A 159 -2.97 -9.94 -16.37
C ALA A 159 -3.58 -9.44 -17.70
N ALA A 160 -3.32 -8.17 -18.04
CA ALA A 160 -3.78 -7.57 -19.28
C ALA A 160 -3.16 -8.29 -20.50
N TRP A 161 -1.89 -8.69 -20.43
CA TRP A 161 -1.23 -9.48 -21.48
C TRP A 161 -1.85 -10.88 -21.66
N LEU A 162 -2.25 -11.55 -20.57
CA LEU A 162 -2.98 -12.82 -20.67
C LEU A 162 -4.33 -12.65 -21.37
N MET A 163 -5.01 -11.53 -21.13
CA MET A 163 -6.28 -11.23 -21.79
C MET A 163 -6.08 -10.89 -23.27
N THR A 164 -5.18 -9.96 -23.58
CA THR A 164 -5.00 -9.44 -24.96
C THR A 164 -4.19 -10.38 -25.85
N GLY A 165 -3.17 -11.04 -25.30
CA GLY A 165 -2.26 -11.90 -26.06
C GLY A 165 -2.66 -13.37 -26.10
N TRP A 166 -3.31 -13.89 -25.05
CA TRP A 166 -3.67 -15.30 -24.94
C TRP A 166 -5.19 -15.55 -24.93
N GLY A 167 -6.01 -14.49 -25.01
CA GLY A 167 -7.46 -14.60 -25.03
C GLY A 167 -8.07 -15.13 -23.73
N VAL A 168 -7.34 -15.06 -22.60
CA VAL A 168 -7.87 -15.50 -21.31
C VAL A 168 -9.00 -14.56 -20.91
N SER A 169 -10.20 -15.10 -20.65
CA SER A 169 -11.34 -14.28 -20.20
C SER A 169 -11.03 -13.51 -18.90
N GLU A 170 -11.67 -12.36 -18.73
CA GLU A 170 -11.59 -11.52 -17.52
C GLU A 170 -11.94 -12.26 -16.21
N TRP A 171 -12.72 -13.34 -16.32
CA TRP A 171 -13.11 -14.21 -15.20
C TRP A 171 -11.98 -15.15 -14.76
N TRP A 172 -11.28 -15.74 -15.73
CA TRP A 172 -10.19 -16.69 -15.50
C TRP A 172 -8.83 -16.01 -15.27
N MET A 173 -8.66 -14.80 -15.81
CA MET A 173 -7.42 -14.05 -15.77
C MET A 173 -6.82 -13.93 -14.36
N PRO A 174 -7.59 -13.67 -13.27
CA PRO A 174 -6.99 -13.59 -11.94
C PRO A 174 -6.35 -14.90 -11.48
N ALA A 175 -7.04 -16.03 -11.69
CA ALA A 175 -6.53 -17.35 -11.33
C ALA A 175 -5.32 -17.75 -12.20
N ALA A 176 -5.36 -17.44 -13.50
CA ALA A 176 -4.25 -17.69 -14.44
C ALA A 176 -3.01 -16.86 -14.11
N THR A 177 -3.20 -15.59 -13.74
CA THR A 177 -2.09 -14.73 -13.28
C THR A 177 -1.46 -15.29 -12.01
N GLY A 178 -2.27 -15.71 -11.04
CA GLY A 178 -1.79 -16.40 -9.83
C GLY A 178 -0.97 -17.66 -10.16
N ALA A 179 -1.42 -18.47 -11.13
CA ALA A 179 -0.72 -19.67 -11.58
C ALA A 179 0.70 -19.36 -12.09
N LEU A 180 0.86 -18.27 -12.85
CA LEU A 180 2.16 -17.87 -13.40
C LEU A 180 3.15 -17.45 -12.31
N PHE A 181 2.67 -16.82 -11.24
CA PHE A 181 3.50 -16.36 -10.12
C PHE A 181 3.68 -17.41 -9.01
N ALA A 182 2.92 -18.51 -9.03
CA ALA A 182 3.01 -19.58 -8.02
C ALA A 182 4.42 -20.21 -7.89
N PRO A 183 5.17 -20.48 -8.98
CA PRO A 183 6.54 -21.00 -8.87
C PRO A 183 7.49 -20.02 -8.15
N LEU A 184 7.41 -18.73 -8.49
CA LEU A 184 8.22 -17.69 -7.85
C LEU A 184 7.83 -17.55 -6.38
N LEU A 185 6.53 -17.57 -6.06
CA LEU A 185 6.04 -17.55 -4.69
C LEU A 185 6.60 -18.72 -3.87
N LEU A 186 6.54 -19.95 -4.41
CA LEU A 186 7.03 -21.13 -3.71
C LEU A 186 8.54 -21.04 -3.48
N ALA A 187 9.33 -20.70 -4.51
CA ALA A 187 10.76 -20.54 -4.37
C ALA A 187 11.12 -19.44 -3.35
N ALA A 188 10.45 -18.28 -3.41
CA ALA A 188 10.70 -17.17 -2.52
C ALA A 188 10.28 -17.44 -1.08
N THR A 189 9.13 -18.10 -0.84
CA THR A 189 8.69 -18.49 0.51
C THR A 189 9.61 -19.53 1.14
N LEU A 190 10.08 -20.51 0.36
CA LEU A 190 11.11 -21.46 0.83
C LEU A 190 12.45 -20.78 1.09
N GLY A 191 12.83 -19.79 0.29
CA GLY A 191 14.00 -18.94 0.55
C GLY A 191 13.85 -18.15 1.86
N LEU A 192 12.68 -17.55 2.07
CA LEU A 192 12.35 -16.81 3.29
C LEU A 192 12.40 -17.69 4.53
N ALA A 193 11.94 -18.94 4.41
CA ALA A 193 11.98 -19.94 5.49
C ALA A 193 13.41 -20.32 5.93
N ARG A 194 14.40 -20.15 5.04
CA ARG A 194 15.82 -20.42 5.33
C ARG A 194 16.55 -19.24 5.96
N MET A 195 15.87 -18.11 6.19
CA MET A 195 16.54 -17.00 6.87
C MET A 195 17.01 -17.42 8.27
N PRO A 196 18.27 -17.11 8.63
CA PRO A 196 18.78 -17.40 9.96
C PRO A 196 17.98 -16.61 11.01
N PRO A 197 17.82 -17.13 12.24
CA PRO A 197 17.20 -16.37 13.33
C PRO A 197 17.96 -15.06 13.59
N PRO A 198 17.34 -14.06 14.24
CA PRO A 198 18.02 -12.82 14.63
C PRO A 198 19.29 -13.12 15.44
N ASP A 199 20.39 -12.45 15.10
CA ASP A 199 21.68 -12.67 15.78
C ASP A 199 21.78 -11.85 17.09
N ALA A 200 22.87 -12.05 17.86
CA ALA A 200 23.06 -11.32 19.12
C ALA A 200 23.16 -9.79 18.92
N ARG A 201 23.55 -9.33 17.73
CA ARG A 201 23.63 -7.89 17.40
C ARG A 201 22.25 -7.33 17.11
N ASP A 202 21.41 -8.08 16.40
CA ASP A 202 19.99 -7.77 16.19
C ASP A 202 19.27 -7.58 17.53
N ILE A 203 19.54 -8.47 18.50
CA ILE A 203 18.95 -8.39 19.85
C ILE A 203 19.51 -7.20 20.64
N ALA A 204 20.83 -6.93 20.57
CA ALA A 204 21.46 -5.83 21.30
C ALA A 204 21.08 -4.45 20.78
N GLU A 205 20.87 -4.31 19.45
CA GLU A 205 20.41 -3.07 18.83
C GLU A 205 18.87 -2.91 18.89
N ARG A 206 18.14 -3.94 19.37
CA ARG A 206 16.70 -3.88 19.58
C ARG A 206 16.38 -2.88 20.69
N THR A 207 15.89 -1.72 20.30
CA THR A 207 15.25 -0.82 21.26
C THR A 207 13.87 -1.40 21.59
N GLU A 208 13.71 -1.97 22.79
CA GLU A 208 12.42 -2.46 23.25
C GLU A 208 11.47 -1.27 23.46
N ARG A 209 10.54 -1.07 22.52
CA ARG A 209 9.45 -0.09 22.68
C ARG A 209 8.24 -0.82 23.23
N ALA A 210 7.71 -0.43 24.38
CA ALA A 210 6.45 -0.99 24.88
C ALA A 210 5.25 -0.44 24.08
N PRO A 211 4.17 -1.22 23.89
CA PRO A 211 2.92 -0.70 23.34
C PRO A 211 2.30 0.33 24.29
N MET A 212 1.69 1.40 23.76
CA MET A 212 0.94 2.35 24.59
C MET A 212 -0.33 1.70 25.13
N PHE A 213 -0.62 1.88 26.41
CA PHE A 213 -1.86 1.42 27.05
C PHE A 213 -2.98 2.46 26.89
N ARG A 214 -4.20 2.09 27.30
CA ARG A 214 -5.43 2.86 27.03
C ARG A 214 -5.33 4.32 27.51
N ASP A 215 -4.84 4.54 28.73
CA ASP A 215 -4.77 5.87 29.33
C ASP A 215 -3.70 6.74 28.68
N GLU A 216 -2.56 6.15 28.32
CA GLU A 216 -1.48 6.83 27.58
C GLU A 216 -1.95 7.26 26.19
N ARG A 217 -2.71 6.40 25.48
CA ARG A 217 -3.30 6.75 24.17
C ARG A 217 -4.27 7.92 24.31
N ARG A 218 -5.13 7.90 25.33
CA ARG A 218 -6.09 8.98 25.59
C ARG A 218 -5.37 10.29 25.92
N ALA A 219 -4.36 10.25 26.78
CA ALA A 219 -3.55 11.41 27.12
C ALA A 219 -2.84 11.98 25.88
N PHE A 220 -2.21 11.13 25.08
CA PHE A 220 -1.55 11.53 23.84
C PHE A 220 -2.51 12.19 22.85
N LEU A 221 -3.67 11.57 22.60
CA LEU A 221 -4.69 12.12 21.70
C LEU A 221 -5.32 13.40 22.24
N SER A 222 -5.53 13.53 23.55
CA SER A 222 -6.02 14.79 24.14
C SER A 222 -5.01 15.93 23.99
N HIS A 223 -3.71 15.62 24.00
CA HIS A 223 -2.65 16.61 23.94
C HIS A 223 -2.23 17.01 22.51
N TYR A 224 -2.28 16.06 21.57
CA TYR A 224 -1.83 16.22 20.17
C TYR A 224 -2.93 16.00 19.13
N GLY A 225 -4.19 15.88 19.55
CA GLY A 225 -5.31 15.42 18.73
C GLY A 225 -5.53 16.21 17.44
N LEU A 226 -5.39 17.54 17.45
CA LEU A 226 -5.58 18.34 16.24
C LEU A 226 -4.57 17.99 15.14
N GLY A 227 -3.26 17.94 15.48
CA GLY A 227 -2.23 17.57 14.51
C GLY A 227 -2.39 16.14 14.00
N ILE A 228 -2.76 15.21 14.88
CA ILE A 228 -3.03 13.81 14.50
C ILE A 228 -4.26 13.71 13.60
N LEU A 229 -5.34 14.42 13.91
CA LEU A 229 -6.56 14.43 13.10
C LEU A 229 -6.28 14.94 11.68
N LEU A 230 -5.50 16.01 11.55
CA LEU A 230 -5.10 16.55 10.24
C LEU A 230 -4.22 15.58 9.46
N LEU A 231 -3.26 14.92 10.14
CA LEU A 231 -2.43 13.88 9.52
C LEU A 231 -3.28 12.69 9.05
N VAL A 232 -4.14 12.15 9.93
CA VAL A 232 -5.02 11.03 9.60
C VAL A 232 -5.97 11.42 8.46
N GLY A 233 -6.58 12.60 8.49
CA GLY A 233 -7.46 13.03 7.42
C GLY A 233 -6.74 13.19 6.08
N SER A 234 -5.51 13.71 6.07
CA SER A 234 -4.69 13.77 4.84
C SER A 234 -4.32 12.37 4.33
N TYR A 235 -4.05 11.43 5.24
CA TYR A 235 -3.81 10.03 4.92
C TYR A 235 -5.04 9.34 4.32
N VAL A 236 -6.24 9.65 4.83
CA VAL A 236 -7.51 9.15 4.28
C VAL A 236 -7.67 9.59 2.83
N LEU A 237 -7.45 10.87 2.53
CA LEU A 237 -7.52 11.39 1.16
C LEU A 237 -6.51 10.69 0.23
N LEU A 238 -5.26 10.52 0.67
CA LEU A 238 -4.24 9.80 -0.09
C LEU A 238 -4.62 8.34 -0.33
N THR A 239 -5.14 7.66 0.70
CA THR A 239 -5.53 6.25 0.61
C THR A 239 -6.68 6.08 -0.38
N ALA A 240 -7.69 6.94 -0.30
CA ALA A 240 -8.83 6.90 -1.21
C ALA A 240 -8.41 7.18 -2.65
N LEU A 241 -7.61 8.23 -2.89
CA LEU A 241 -7.11 8.56 -4.23
C LEU A 241 -6.20 7.45 -4.79
N ARG A 242 -5.34 6.86 -3.95
CA ARG A 242 -4.46 5.76 -4.33
C ARG A 242 -5.26 4.53 -4.71
N ASP A 243 -6.20 4.13 -3.87
CA ASP A 243 -7.01 2.95 -4.09
C ASP A 243 -7.87 3.12 -5.34
N PHE A 244 -8.40 4.32 -5.59
CA PHE A 244 -9.09 4.62 -6.84
C PHE A 244 -8.15 4.48 -8.04
N ARG A 245 -7.00 5.17 -8.04
CA ARG A 245 -5.98 5.10 -9.10
C ARG A 245 -5.58 3.66 -9.40
N ASP A 246 -5.37 2.87 -8.36
CA ASP A 246 -4.93 1.49 -8.47
C ASP A 246 -6.06 0.61 -9.02
N ASN A 247 -7.24 0.62 -8.41
CA ASN A 247 -8.33 -0.28 -8.79
C ASN A 247 -8.92 0.05 -10.17
N PHE A 248 -8.90 1.32 -10.59
CA PHE A 248 -9.47 1.78 -11.86
C PHE A 248 -8.39 2.21 -12.88
N ALA A 249 -7.17 1.70 -12.71
CA ALA A 249 -6.07 2.00 -13.62
C ALA A 249 -6.37 1.61 -15.07
N ALA A 250 -7.11 0.51 -15.29
CA ALA A 250 -7.45 0.04 -16.64
C ALA A 250 -8.32 1.07 -17.38
N GLU A 251 -9.36 1.57 -16.70
CA GLU A 251 -10.29 2.59 -17.19
C GLU A 251 -9.57 3.91 -17.45
N LEU A 252 -8.71 4.33 -16.51
CA LEU A 252 -7.88 5.52 -16.70
C LEU A 252 -7.00 5.39 -17.95
N TRP A 253 -6.35 4.24 -18.16
CA TRP A 253 -5.53 4.04 -19.36
C TRP A 253 -6.34 4.00 -20.65
N VAL A 254 -7.54 3.41 -20.64
CA VAL A 254 -8.45 3.41 -21.78
C VAL A 254 -8.85 4.85 -22.13
N GLU A 255 -9.29 5.65 -21.16
CA GLU A 255 -9.68 7.05 -21.37
C GLU A 255 -8.50 7.95 -21.77
N LEU A 256 -7.27 7.58 -21.39
CA LEU A 256 -6.04 8.25 -21.81
C LEU A 256 -5.53 7.82 -23.20
N GLY A 257 -6.23 6.91 -23.89
CA GLY A 257 -5.88 6.45 -25.24
C GLY A 257 -4.89 5.26 -25.30
N TYR A 258 -4.73 4.53 -24.20
CA TYR A 258 -3.83 3.37 -24.07
C TYR A 258 -4.58 2.04 -23.95
N ALA A 259 -5.79 1.96 -24.51
CA ALA A 259 -6.59 0.73 -24.52
C ALA A 259 -5.78 -0.46 -25.07
N GLY A 260 -5.77 -1.59 -24.34
CA GLY A 260 -5.06 -2.81 -24.73
C GLY A 260 -3.53 -2.79 -24.57
N VAL A 261 -2.92 -1.67 -24.18
CA VAL A 261 -1.47 -1.57 -24.00
C VAL A 261 -1.07 -2.05 -22.61
N SER A 262 -0.81 -3.35 -22.45
CA SER A 262 -0.54 -3.95 -21.13
C SER A 262 0.73 -3.43 -20.45
N SER A 263 1.74 -2.97 -21.18
CA SER A 263 3.02 -2.51 -20.59
C SER A 263 2.90 -1.22 -19.79
N VAL A 264 1.86 -0.41 -20.01
CA VAL A 264 1.70 0.92 -19.36
C VAL A 264 1.59 0.83 -17.84
N PHE A 265 0.97 -0.23 -17.31
CA PHE A 265 0.87 -0.44 -15.87
C PHE A 265 2.25 -0.58 -15.21
N THR A 266 3.17 -1.31 -15.82
CA THR A 266 4.55 -1.44 -15.30
C THR A 266 5.37 -0.18 -15.57
N GLN A 267 5.23 0.39 -16.77
CA GLN A 267 5.97 1.61 -17.16
C GLN A 267 5.63 2.81 -16.27
N SER A 268 4.41 2.90 -15.76
CA SER A 268 4.04 3.95 -14.80
C SER A 268 4.54 3.69 -13.39
N GLU A 269 4.41 2.46 -12.87
CA GLU A 269 4.71 2.17 -11.47
C GLU A 269 6.21 2.03 -11.17
N LEU A 270 7.03 1.60 -12.15
CA LEU A 270 8.46 1.40 -11.91
C LEU A 270 9.20 2.72 -11.58
N PRO A 271 9.06 3.82 -12.35
CA PRO A 271 9.66 5.10 -12.00
C PRO A 271 9.16 5.63 -10.66
N ILE A 272 7.87 5.47 -10.37
CA ILE A 272 7.24 5.89 -9.11
C ILE A 272 7.93 5.20 -7.92
N ALA A 273 8.14 3.89 -8.00
CA ALA A 273 8.80 3.13 -6.95
C ALA A 273 10.25 3.60 -6.73
N VAL A 274 10.99 3.85 -7.81
CA VAL A 274 12.38 4.35 -7.75
C VAL A 274 12.43 5.73 -7.06
N ILE A 275 11.56 6.67 -7.48
CA ILE A 275 11.49 8.02 -6.90
C ILE A 275 11.13 7.94 -5.41
N THR A 276 10.12 7.15 -5.06
CA THR A 276 9.64 7.00 -3.68
C THR A 276 10.70 6.36 -2.78
N LEU A 277 11.38 5.32 -3.25
CA LEU A 277 12.46 4.66 -2.52
C LEU A 277 13.65 5.59 -2.29
N ALA A 278 14.07 6.34 -3.32
CA ALA A 278 15.16 7.29 -3.21
C ALA A 278 14.85 8.38 -2.17
N ALA A 279 13.62 8.89 -2.17
CA ALA A 279 13.11 9.82 -1.18
C ALA A 279 13.14 9.24 0.25
N LEU A 280 12.58 8.05 0.47
CA LEU A 280 12.58 7.42 1.79
C LEU A 280 14.00 7.12 2.29
N ALA A 281 14.87 6.62 1.42
CA ALA A 281 16.26 6.38 1.74
C ALA A 281 16.99 7.66 2.16
N SER A 282 16.62 8.82 1.59
CA SER A 282 17.15 10.11 2.02
C SER A 282 16.67 10.51 3.42
N LEU A 283 15.40 10.26 3.75
CA LEU A 283 14.82 10.56 5.08
C LEU A 283 15.45 9.69 6.18
N MET A 284 15.78 8.44 5.89
CA MET A 284 16.43 7.53 6.84
C MET A 284 17.82 8.02 7.29
N ARG A 285 18.46 8.92 6.53
CA ARG A 285 19.74 9.52 6.94
C ARG A 285 19.58 10.55 8.06
N ILE A 286 18.37 11.05 8.29
CA ILE A 286 18.08 12.07 9.30
C ILE A 286 17.94 11.39 10.67
N ARG A 287 18.98 11.51 11.50
CA ARG A 287 19.01 10.89 12.83
C ARG A 287 18.14 11.61 13.86
N ASP A 288 18.10 12.94 13.79
CA ASP A 288 17.33 13.75 14.73
C ASP A 288 15.82 13.61 14.47
N ASN A 289 15.07 13.19 15.49
CA ASN A 289 13.64 12.89 15.34
C ASN A 289 12.79 14.12 15.00
N ARG A 290 13.19 15.31 15.45
CA ARG A 290 12.45 16.55 15.18
C ARG A 290 12.66 17.01 13.74
N ARG A 291 13.92 17.03 13.30
CA ARG A 291 14.26 17.31 11.89
C ARG A 291 13.67 16.26 10.96
N ALA A 292 13.66 14.99 11.36
CA ALA A 292 13.04 13.91 10.58
C ALA A 292 11.53 14.12 10.46
N LEU A 293 10.86 14.52 11.55
CA LEU A 293 9.42 14.82 11.51
C LEU A 293 9.11 16.05 10.63
N ALA A 294 9.92 17.10 10.69
CA ALA A 294 9.78 18.28 9.83
C ALA A 294 10.00 17.92 8.35
N ALA A 295 11.03 17.13 8.05
CA ALA A 295 11.29 16.65 6.68
C ALA A 295 10.15 15.75 6.16
N MET A 296 9.53 14.95 7.02
CA MET A 296 8.36 14.14 6.64
C MET A 296 7.12 14.99 6.35
N HIS A 297 6.89 16.07 7.09
CA HIS A 297 5.83 17.02 6.73
C HIS A 297 6.13 17.70 5.40
N ALA A 298 7.38 18.14 5.20
CA ALA A 298 7.79 18.80 3.96
C ALA A 298 7.65 17.91 2.73
N ILE A 299 8.11 16.65 2.80
CA ILE A 299 7.98 15.71 1.67
C ILE A 299 6.53 15.33 1.41
N THR A 300 5.71 15.26 2.45
CA THR A 300 4.28 14.96 2.31
C THR A 300 3.55 16.12 1.64
N ALA A 301 3.83 17.36 2.05
CA ALA A 301 3.30 18.55 1.40
C ALA A 301 3.78 18.66 -0.06
N LEU A 302 5.07 18.39 -0.32
CA LEU A 302 5.61 18.33 -1.68
C LEU A 302 4.90 17.29 -2.54
N GLY A 303 4.61 16.11 -1.99
CA GLY A 303 3.87 15.07 -2.68
C GLY A 303 2.46 15.53 -3.07
N PHE A 304 1.72 16.17 -2.16
CA PHE A 304 0.42 16.75 -2.48
C PHE A 304 0.51 17.85 -3.55
N VAL A 305 1.47 18.77 -3.44
CA VAL A 305 1.68 19.83 -4.45
C VAL A 305 2.01 19.22 -5.81
N LEU A 306 2.85 18.18 -5.85
CA LEU A 306 3.22 17.49 -7.10
C LEU A 306 2.00 16.84 -7.77
N ILE A 307 1.08 16.24 -7.00
CA ILE A 307 -0.20 15.73 -7.54
C ILE A 307 -0.97 16.84 -8.24
N GLY A 308 -1.13 17.99 -7.58
CA GLY A 308 -1.90 19.13 -8.10
C GLY A 308 -1.27 19.75 -9.34
N VAL A 309 0.02 20.07 -9.27
CA VAL A 309 0.77 20.66 -10.39
C VAL A 309 0.81 19.72 -11.59
N ALA A 310 1.09 18.43 -11.39
CA ALA A 310 1.06 17.46 -12.48
C ALA A 310 -0.32 17.39 -13.14
N THR A 311 -1.39 17.41 -12.34
CA THR A 311 -2.77 17.36 -12.85
C THR A 311 -3.14 18.64 -13.60
N LEU A 312 -2.74 19.82 -13.12
CA LEU A 312 -2.96 21.08 -13.83
C LEU A 312 -2.20 21.14 -15.16
N LEU A 313 -0.95 20.67 -15.18
CA LEU A 313 -0.14 20.60 -16.41
C LEU A 313 -0.76 19.62 -17.43
N PHE A 314 -1.28 18.49 -16.96
CA PHE A 314 -2.01 17.53 -17.79
C PHE A 314 -3.28 18.15 -18.40
N LEU A 315 -4.12 18.79 -17.58
CA LEU A 315 -5.35 19.45 -18.04
C LEU A 315 -5.06 20.61 -19.00
N ALA A 316 -3.91 21.27 -18.86
CA ALA A 316 -3.45 22.31 -19.79
C ALA A 316 -2.84 21.76 -21.10
N GLY A 317 -2.75 20.43 -21.27
CA GLY A 317 -2.12 19.81 -22.43
C GLY A 317 -0.59 19.92 -22.45
N LEU A 318 0.04 20.35 -21.35
CA LEU A 318 1.50 20.54 -21.23
C LEU A 318 2.24 19.27 -20.76
N MET A 319 1.51 18.23 -20.39
CA MET A 319 2.06 16.97 -19.90
C MET A 319 1.38 15.79 -20.58
N THR A 320 2.17 14.81 -21.02
CA THR A 320 1.64 13.59 -21.64
C THR A 320 0.87 12.74 -20.62
N PRO A 321 -0.09 11.89 -21.06
CA PRO A 321 -0.80 10.98 -20.17
C PRO A 321 0.11 10.12 -19.28
N LEU A 322 1.14 9.51 -19.88
CA LEU A 322 2.11 8.68 -19.16
C LEU A 322 2.93 9.52 -18.16
N GLY A 323 3.39 10.70 -18.57
CA GLY A 323 4.13 11.63 -17.70
C GLY A 323 3.30 12.05 -16.49
N TRP A 324 2.01 12.34 -16.71
CA TRP A 324 1.07 12.69 -15.64
C TRP A 324 0.80 11.53 -14.69
N MET A 325 0.54 10.33 -15.21
CA MET A 325 0.33 9.13 -14.39
C MET A 325 1.55 8.78 -13.53
N ILE A 326 2.76 9.04 -14.03
CA ILE A 326 4.02 8.90 -13.28
C ILE A 326 4.15 10.01 -12.23
N ALA A 327 4.01 11.28 -12.61
CA ALA A 327 4.24 12.42 -11.72
C ALA A 327 3.20 12.49 -10.58
N SER A 328 1.92 12.32 -10.90
CA SER A 328 0.83 12.25 -9.91
C SER A 328 0.97 11.04 -9.00
N GLY A 329 1.33 9.88 -9.55
CA GLY A 329 1.62 8.68 -8.77
C GLY A 329 2.84 8.85 -7.85
N ALA A 330 3.92 9.46 -8.34
CA ALA A 330 5.10 9.77 -7.53
C ALA A 330 4.75 10.72 -6.38
N GLY A 331 4.00 11.80 -6.64
CA GLY A 331 3.51 12.70 -5.59
C GLY A 331 2.66 11.98 -4.54
N LEU A 332 1.76 11.11 -4.99
CA LEU A 332 0.93 10.29 -4.13
C LEU A 332 1.76 9.37 -3.22
N TYR A 333 2.72 8.62 -3.76
CA TYR A 333 3.51 7.66 -2.97
C TYR A 333 4.58 8.33 -2.10
N LEU A 334 5.09 9.50 -2.51
CA LEU A 334 5.94 10.35 -1.68
C LEU A 334 5.20 10.84 -0.43
N ALA A 335 3.93 11.22 -0.58
CA ALA A 335 3.10 11.65 0.54
C ALA A 335 2.57 10.48 1.38
N TYR A 336 2.25 9.36 0.74
CA TYR A 336 1.62 8.21 1.40
C TYR A 336 2.59 7.35 2.22
N THR A 337 3.78 7.07 1.68
CA THR A 337 4.68 6.08 2.30
C THR A 337 5.20 6.48 3.70
N PRO A 338 5.51 7.75 4.00
CA PRO A 338 5.95 8.15 5.34
C PRO A 338 5.00 7.72 6.46
N PHE A 339 3.69 7.76 6.24
CA PHE A 339 2.68 7.35 7.23
C PHE A 339 2.81 5.89 7.65
N ASN A 340 3.14 5.02 6.70
CA ASN A 340 3.26 3.58 6.91
C ASN A 340 4.61 3.16 7.47
N ALA A 341 5.65 3.97 7.23
CA ALA A 341 7.02 3.59 7.55
C ALA A 341 7.57 4.24 8.82
N MET A 342 7.40 5.56 9.01
CA MET A 342 8.25 6.29 9.97
C MET A 342 7.60 7.52 10.62
N LEU A 343 6.56 8.11 10.02
CA LEU A 343 5.99 9.39 10.45
C LEU A 343 5.49 9.36 11.89
N PHE A 344 4.66 8.37 12.22
CA PHE A 344 4.11 8.28 13.58
C PHE A 344 5.16 7.89 14.62
N ASP A 345 6.15 7.06 14.26
CA ASP A 345 7.25 6.73 15.16
C ASP A 345 8.13 7.96 15.45
N ARG A 346 8.46 8.75 14.43
CA ARG A 346 9.19 10.01 14.61
C ARG A 346 8.39 11.04 15.38
N LEU A 347 7.06 11.08 15.20
CA LEU A 347 6.18 11.94 15.99
C LEU A 347 6.23 11.59 17.48
N ILE A 348 6.04 10.32 17.84
CA ILE A 348 6.09 9.88 19.24
C ILE A 348 7.47 10.14 19.85
N ALA A 349 8.54 9.82 19.09
CA ALA A 349 9.91 10.07 19.53
C ALA A 349 10.21 11.57 19.71
N ALA A 350 9.74 12.44 18.79
CA ALA A 350 9.89 13.90 18.91
C ALA A 350 9.08 14.48 20.08
N ALA A 351 7.89 13.92 20.33
CA ALA A 351 7.04 14.25 21.48
C ALA A 351 7.59 13.74 22.82
N ARG A 352 8.67 12.96 22.81
CA ARG A 352 9.30 12.32 23.98
C ARG A 352 8.31 11.50 24.82
N GLN A 353 7.35 10.86 24.17
CA GLN A 353 6.42 9.96 24.86
C GLN A 353 6.88 8.50 24.75
N PRO A 354 6.77 7.72 25.83
CA PRO A 354 6.99 6.28 25.76
C PRO A 354 5.85 5.63 24.95
N GLY A 355 6.18 4.79 23.96
CA GLY A 355 5.16 4.09 23.19
C GLY A 355 5.53 3.71 21.75
N ARG A 356 4.92 2.64 21.24
CA ARG A 356 4.94 2.32 19.79
C ARG A 356 3.85 3.08 19.04
N ALA A 357 4.17 3.55 17.84
CA ALA A 357 3.24 4.23 16.95
C ALA A 357 2.21 3.33 16.26
N GLY A 358 2.26 2.01 16.50
CA GLY A 358 1.38 1.05 15.85
C GLY A 358 -0.10 1.40 15.98
N PHE A 359 -0.55 1.95 17.11
CA PHE A 359 -1.96 2.34 17.26
C PHE A 359 -2.39 3.45 16.29
N LEU A 360 -1.51 4.42 15.99
CA LEU A 360 -1.80 5.50 15.04
C LEU A 360 -1.86 4.97 13.61
N ILE A 361 -0.96 4.04 13.26
CA ILE A 361 -0.98 3.35 11.96
C ILE A 361 -2.31 2.59 11.80
N TYR A 362 -2.73 1.83 12.81
CA TYR A 362 -4.02 1.11 12.77
C TYR A 362 -5.22 2.04 12.61
N VAL A 363 -5.26 3.16 13.34
CA VAL A 363 -6.35 4.15 13.22
C VAL A 363 -6.35 4.77 11.83
N ALA A 364 -5.18 5.16 11.33
CA ALA A 364 -5.03 5.75 10.00
C ALA A 364 -5.46 4.76 8.90
N ASP A 365 -5.02 3.50 8.97
CA ASP A 365 -5.37 2.46 8.00
C ASP A 365 -6.86 2.14 8.01
N ALA A 366 -7.47 2.00 9.19
CA ALA A 366 -8.91 1.75 9.29
C ALA A 366 -9.73 2.91 8.71
N ALA A 367 -9.35 4.15 9.03
CA ALA A 367 -9.98 5.33 8.46
C ALA A 367 -9.75 5.43 6.94
N GLY A 368 -8.55 5.06 6.47
CA GLY A 368 -8.18 5.06 5.06
C GLY A 368 -9.04 4.10 4.24
N TYR A 369 -9.20 2.86 4.69
CA TYR A 369 -10.07 1.89 4.01
C TYR A 369 -11.54 2.33 4.00
N ALA A 370 -12.03 2.88 5.12
CA ALA A 370 -13.37 3.46 5.17
C ALA A 370 -13.51 4.61 4.16
N GLY A 371 -12.53 5.50 4.08
CA GLY A 371 -12.49 6.59 3.10
C GLY A 371 -12.50 6.09 1.65
N SER A 372 -11.73 5.05 1.33
CA SER A 372 -11.74 4.44 -0.01
C SER A 372 -13.13 3.91 -0.38
N VAL A 373 -13.79 3.19 0.53
CA VAL A 373 -15.15 2.67 0.29
C VAL A 373 -16.15 3.83 0.14
N ILE A 374 -16.09 4.84 1.02
CA ILE A 374 -16.95 6.03 0.95
C ILE A 374 -16.76 6.76 -0.38
N LEU A 375 -15.53 6.93 -0.86
CA LEU A 375 -15.25 7.59 -2.13
C LEU A 375 -15.87 6.83 -3.31
N LEU A 376 -15.79 5.50 -3.31
CA LEU A 376 -16.39 4.67 -4.38
C LEU A 376 -17.92 4.71 -4.36
N LEU A 377 -18.51 4.62 -3.18
CA LEU A 377 -19.96 4.80 -3.02
C LEU A 377 -20.39 6.20 -3.43
N PHE A 378 -19.61 7.22 -3.06
CA PHE A 378 -19.89 8.59 -3.44
C PHE A 378 -19.85 8.77 -4.96
N ARG A 379 -18.77 8.29 -5.60
CA ARG A 379 -18.62 8.34 -7.06
C ARG A 379 -19.80 7.67 -7.76
N ASN A 380 -20.17 6.47 -7.32
CA ASN A 380 -21.19 5.70 -8.00
C ASN A 380 -22.61 6.27 -7.77
N LEU A 381 -22.94 6.71 -6.55
CA LEU A 381 -24.29 7.19 -6.21
C LEU A 381 -24.55 8.65 -6.60
N PHE A 382 -23.52 9.50 -6.60
CA PHE A 382 -23.67 10.96 -6.81
C PHE A 382 -22.92 11.48 -8.04
N SER A 383 -22.15 10.64 -8.72
CA SER A 383 -21.30 11.03 -9.85
C SER A 383 -21.21 9.94 -10.91
N GLY A 384 -22.19 9.03 -10.97
CA GLY A 384 -22.15 7.82 -11.79
C GLY A 384 -21.91 8.08 -13.28
N ASP A 385 -22.38 9.22 -13.79
CA ASP A 385 -22.23 9.62 -15.20
C ASP A 385 -20.86 10.25 -15.52
N LEU A 386 -20.03 10.57 -14.52
CA LEU A 386 -18.72 11.16 -14.77
C LEU A 386 -17.72 10.09 -15.26
N PRO A 387 -16.99 10.36 -16.35
CA PRO A 387 -15.86 9.54 -16.78
C PRO A 387 -14.87 9.30 -15.64
N TRP A 388 -14.20 8.15 -15.64
CA TRP A 388 -13.29 7.77 -14.57
C TRP A 388 -12.12 8.75 -14.46
N LEU A 389 -11.61 9.23 -15.59
CA LEU A 389 -10.53 10.21 -15.67
C LEU A 389 -10.94 11.58 -15.11
N ASP A 390 -12.14 12.04 -15.42
CA ASP A 390 -12.66 13.32 -14.93
C ASP A 390 -12.89 13.29 -13.42
N PHE A 391 -13.45 12.19 -12.90
CA PHE A 391 -13.59 12.01 -11.46
C PHE A 391 -12.23 11.97 -10.77
N PHE A 392 -11.27 11.24 -11.35
CA PHE A 392 -9.93 11.12 -10.78
C PHE A 392 -9.15 12.44 -10.79
N THR A 393 -9.17 13.20 -11.89
CA THR A 393 -8.48 14.50 -11.98
C THR A 393 -9.05 15.52 -11.00
N ARG A 394 -10.38 15.61 -10.86
CA ARG A 394 -11.03 16.44 -9.84
C ARG A 394 -10.66 16.00 -8.43
N GLY A 395 -10.72 14.70 -8.16
CA GLY A 395 -10.32 14.10 -6.88
C GLY A 395 -8.85 14.38 -6.55
N ALA A 396 -7.96 14.34 -7.54
CA ALA A 396 -6.54 14.64 -7.40
C ALA A 396 -6.30 16.11 -7.02
N LEU A 397 -7.02 17.06 -7.64
CA LEU A 397 -6.93 18.48 -7.31
C LEU A 397 -7.45 18.78 -5.90
N VAL A 398 -8.61 18.21 -5.53
CA VAL A 398 -9.18 18.35 -4.17
C VAL A 398 -8.22 17.77 -3.13
N THR A 399 -7.71 16.56 -3.38
CA THR A 399 -6.74 15.88 -2.51
C THR A 399 -5.45 16.68 -2.37
N SER A 400 -4.94 17.24 -3.46
CA SER A 400 -3.76 18.11 -3.46
C SER A 400 -3.96 19.35 -2.58
N LEU A 401 -5.05 20.09 -2.79
CA LEU A 401 -5.32 21.33 -2.06
C LEU A 401 -5.60 21.08 -0.57
N ALA A 402 -6.54 20.19 -0.27
CA ALA A 402 -6.93 19.87 1.10
C ALA A 402 -5.78 19.19 1.86
N GLY A 403 -5.11 18.23 1.23
CA GLY A 403 -3.99 17.51 1.82
C GLY A 403 -2.80 18.43 2.14
N THR A 404 -2.45 19.33 1.21
CA THR A 404 -1.41 20.35 1.46
C THR A 404 -1.79 21.22 2.66
N ALA A 405 -3.01 21.75 2.69
CA ALA A 405 -3.48 22.57 3.81
C ALA A 405 -3.43 21.82 5.15
N MET A 406 -3.94 20.59 5.20
CA MET A 406 -3.96 19.77 6.42
C MET A 406 -2.55 19.48 6.93
N VAL A 407 -1.63 19.07 6.05
CA VAL A 407 -0.25 18.77 6.42
C VAL A 407 0.50 20.02 6.84
N THR A 408 0.32 21.16 6.15
CA THR A 408 0.95 22.42 6.54
C THR A 408 0.45 22.89 7.89
N VAL A 409 -0.86 22.84 8.16
CA VAL A 409 -1.41 23.20 9.48
C VAL A 409 -0.91 22.24 10.57
N SER A 410 -0.83 20.94 10.28
CA SER A 410 -0.20 19.96 11.19
C SER A 410 1.26 20.29 11.48
N ALA A 411 2.04 20.62 10.45
CA ALA A 411 3.44 20.99 10.60
C ALA A 411 3.62 22.22 11.49
N LEU A 412 2.83 23.27 11.25
CA LEU A 412 2.83 24.49 12.07
C LEU A 412 2.39 24.21 13.51
N TYR A 413 1.40 23.34 13.71
CA TYR A 413 0.94 22.91 15.02
C TYR A 413 2.07 22.23 15.81
N PHE A 414 2.74 21.24 15.21
CA PHE A 414 3.85 20.53 15.86
C PHE A 414 5.10 21.38 16.01
N ALA A 415 5.37 22.32 15.10
CA ALA A 415 6.45 23.30 15.25
C ALA A 415 6.26 24.15 16.51
N ARG A 416 5.03 24.58 16.80
CA ARG A 416 4.72 25.34 18.03
C ARG A 416 4.74 24.47 19.29
N LYS A 417 4.15 23.27 19.23
CA LYS A 417 3.99 22.39 20.41
C LYS A 417 5.28 21.64 20.81
N ILE A 418 6.04 21.15 19.82
CA ILE A 418 7.18 20.25 20.03
C ILE A 418 8.51 20.94 19.66
N ARG A 419 8.48 22.14 19.05
CA ARG A 419 9.66 22.84 18.49
C ARG A 419 10.44 21.93 17.53
N ILE A 420 9.72 21.41 16.53
CA ILE A 420 10.32 20.64 15.42
C ILE A 420 11.07 21.51 14.42
#